data_AF-A0A428P6H2-F1
#
_entry.id   AF-A0A428P6H2-F1
#
_cell.length_a   1.000
_cell.length_b   1.000
_cell.length_c   1.000
_cell.angle_alpha   90.00
_cell.angle_beta   90.00
_cell.angle_gamma   90.00
#
_symmetry.space_group_name_H-M   'P 1'
#
loop_
_entity.id
_entity.type
_entity.pdbx_description
1 polymer ?
#
loop_
_entity_poly.entity_id
_entity_poly.type
_entity_poly.pdbx_seq_one_letter_code
_entity_poly.pdbx_strand_id
1 'polypeptide(L)'
;MKYVLVSGGVISGIGKGIIGMKCQFSRLYILADPIELPPLDFYSRRRDSKSRYGSDIDPYLNQDAGTLGPLEHGECFVLKDGGESDLDLGNYERYLGLNLTKESNITTGKIYKAVLERERRGDYLGRTVQVVPHVVNEIMNWVERVAKIPVDESGEEPDVCIVSLTWTQGGTVGDIESMPFVEALTQFRHKVGRGNFINIHVSYVPIIHGEEKTKPTQHAIKTMRSAGLIPDLIACRCERALHHATVDKIARSCQVENEQVITVRDIESIYQVPQLLEEQGLRDRLAEGLMLDELTLPEAVAKQGSELWALWKKTVAMKPGLEPVDIALVGKYTALPDSYLSVLKALEHSAMRCNRKLNLVWIDADHLEDAMLESDSPKYHKAWSQLTAAAGVLVPGGFGVRSSEGLIKTAQWAREHKVPFLGICLGMQLAVVEAARNLCGYKDATSEEFDAVAQHRVVIFMPESSKEVMGGTMRLGEKKTLFTPDSKWSKLRALYGDAETMSERHRHRYEVNPDYIDELEKAGLCFIGKDETGKRMEAVEIKDHPFFVGVQAHPEFTSRVVSPSLTYLGFVAASSGCLDEITKE
;
A
#
# COMPACT_ATOMS: atom_id res chain seq x y z
N MET A 1 -15.07 -17.24 -14.74
CA MET A 1 -14.18 -16.84 -13.64
C MET A 1 -13.09 -17.89 -13.47
N LYS A 2 -11.83 -17.46 -13.49
CA LYS A 2 -10.65 -18.29 -13.20
C LYS A 2 -10.04 -17.85 -11.87
N TYR A 3 -9.44 -18.78 -11.13
CA TYR A 3 -8.91 -18.57 -9.78
C TYR A 3 -7.42 -18.91 -9.71
N VAL A 4 -6.60 -17.96 -9.26
CA VAL A 4 -5.20 -18.22 -8.91
C VAL A 4 -5.07 -18.19 -7.41
N LEU A 5 -4.72 -19.32 -6.81
CA LEU A 5 -4.38 -19.44 -5.40
C LEU A 5 -2.87 -19.29 -5.24
N VAL A 6 -2.43 -18.37 -4.37
CA VAL A 6 -1.04 -18.33 -3.89
C VAL A 6 -1.01 -18.72 -2.42
N SER A 7 -0.20 -19.73 -2.07
CA SER A 7 -0.07 -20.25 -0.70
C SER A 7 1.38 -20.15 -0.21
N GLY A 8 1.61 -20.14 1.11
CA GLY A 8 2.96 -20.00 1.69
C GLY A 8 3.33 -21.10 2.68
N GLY A 9 4.59 -21.54 2.64
CA GLY A 9 4.97 -22.81 3.29
C GLY A 9 5.96 -22.79 4.45
N VAL A 10 6.98 -21.91 4.49
CA VAL A 10 8.14 -22.13 5.39
C VAL A 10 8.26 -21.09 6.51
N ILE A 11 8.03 -19.82 6.19
CA ILE A 11 8.06 -18.67 7.11
C ILE A 11 7.00 -17.66 6.66
N SER A 12 6.56 -16.78 7.55
CA SER A 12 5.84 -15.54 7.20
C SER A 12 6.81 -14.54 6.52
N GLY A 13 6.29 -13.56 5.77
CA GLY A 13 7.16 -12.54 5.14
C GLY A 13 8.02 -12.99 3.95
N ILE A 14 7.82 -14.19 3.38
CA ILE A 14 8.52 -14.66 2.16
C ILE A 14 8.18 -13.81 0.91
N GLY A 15 7.36 -12.75 1.00
CA GLY A 15 6.95 -11.99 -0.18
C GLY A 15 5.90 -12.76 -0.99
N LYS A 16 4.95 -13.37 -0.27
CA LYS A 16 3.81 -14.08 -0.86
C LYS A 16 2.92 -13.11 -1.66
N GLY A 17 2.63 -11.93 -1.09
CA GLY A 17 1.89 -10.87 -1.79
C GLY A 17 2.62 -10.46 -3.06
N ILE A 18 3.93 -10.24 -2.93
CA ILE A 18 4.82 -9.95 -4.04
C ILE A 18 4.69 -10.99 -5.18
N ILE A 19 4.60 -12.30 -4.91
CA ILE A 19 4.44 -13.34 -5.95
C ILE A 19 3.00 -13.41 -6.48
N GLY A 20 1.98 -13.32 -5.61
CA GLY A 20 0.57 -13.30 -6.00
C GLY A 20 0.21 -12.15 -6.93
N MET A 21 0.69 -10.94 -6.60
CA MET A 21 0.55 -9.72 -7.41
C MET A 21 1.14 -9.87 -8.81
N LYS A 22 2.21 -10.66 -8.94
CA LYS A 22 2.99 -10.79 -10.19
C LYS A 22 2.39 -11.80 -11.15
N CYS A 23 1.66 -12.77 -10.62
CA CYS A 23 0.82 -13.67 -11.41
C CYS A 23 -0.32 -12.89 -12.11
N GLN A 24 -0.68 -11.69 -11.64
CA GLN A 24 -1.73 -10.84 -12.22
C GLN A 24 -1.25 -9.93 -13.36
N PHE A 25 0.06 -9.58 -13.33
CA PHE A 25 0.71 -8.91 -14.45
C PHE A 25 0.55 -9.76 -15.70
N SER A 26 0.68 -11.09 -15.57
CA SER A 26 0.62 -12.02 -16.68
C SER A 26 -0.63 -11.85 -17.56
N ARG A 27 -1.85 -11.61 -17.07
CA ARG A 27 -3.04 -11.53 -17.95
C ARG A 27 -3.02 -10.40 -18.99
N LEU A 28 -2.47 -9.22 -18.66
CA LEU A 28 -2.33 -8.14 -19.66
C LEU A 28 -1.29 -8.50 -20.74
N TYR A 29 -0.43 -9.48 -20.46
CA TYR A 29 0.66 -9.98 -21.32
C TYR A 29 0.43 -11.36 -21.94
N ILE A 30 -0.48 -12.17 -21.39
CA ILE A 30 -0.78 -13.53 -21.85
C ILE A 30 -1.35 -13.48 -23.28
N LEU A 31 -1.91 -12.34 -23.69
CA LEU A 31 -2.63 -12.20 -24.95
C LEU A 31 -2.06 -11.11 -25.88
N ALA A 32 -0.89 -10.57 -25.58
CA ALA A 32 -0.26 -9.57 -26.42
C ALA A 32 0.93 -10.18 -27.19
N ASP A 33 0.70 -10.51 -28.46
CA ASP A 33 1.75 -10.81 -29.43
C ASP A 33 2.46 -9.51 -29.88
N PRO A 34 3.75 -9.55 -30.26
CA PRO A 34 4.51 -8.35 -30.56
C PRO A 34 4.24 -7.91 -32.01
N ILE A 35 3.43 -6.86 -32.19
CA ILE A 35 3.40 -6.12 -33.46
C ILE A 35 4.08 -4.77 -33.22
N GLU A 36 5.21 -4.58 -33.92
CA GLU A 36 5.98 -3.35 -34.01
C GLU A 36 5.12 -2.18 -34.50
N LEU A 37 5.23 -0.98 -33.90
CA LEU A 37 5.28 0.37 -34.51
C LEU A 37 5.08 1.53 -33.48
N PRO A 38 5.38 2.81 -33.81
CA PRO A 38 6.25 3.71 -33.05
C PRO A 38 5.47 4.80 -32.24
N PRO A 39 6.15 5.74 -31.54
CA PRO A 39 5.62 6.39 -30.33
C PRO A 39 4.74 7.60 -30.63
N LEU A 40 3.68 7.80 -29.84
CA LEU A 40 2.95 9.07 -29.76
C LEU A 40 2.22 9.24 -28.41
N ASP A 41 1.89 10.49 -28.14
CA ASP A 41 1.88 11.16 -26.85
C ASP A 41 0.86 10.70 -25.78
N PHE A 42 1.29 11.00 -24.57
CA PHE A 42 0.71 10.80 -23.24
C PHE A 42 -0.61 11.57 -22.96
N TYR A 43 -1.28 11.13 -21.90
CA TYR A 43 -2.36 11.81 -21.16
C TYR A 43 -3.71 12.04 -21.88
N SER A 44 -4.51 10.97 -22.04
CA SER A 44 -5.98 11.09 -21.91
C SER A 44 -6.69 9.72 -21.87
N ARG A 45 -7.42 9.49 -20.77
CA ARG A 45 -8.74 8.82 -20.69
C ARG A 45 -9.03 7.65 -21.65
N ARG A 46 -8.99 6.43 -21.09
CA ARG A 46 -10.09 5.45 -20.96
C ARG A 46 -9.48 4.12 -20.48
N ARG A 47 -9.86 3.69 -19.27
CA ARG A 47 -9.39 2.44 -18.66
C ARG A 47 -10.42 1.35 -18.93
N ASP A 48 -10.49 0.89 -20.17
CA ASP A 48 -11.30 -0.27 -20.54
C ASP A 48 -10.41 -1.51 -20.51
N SER A 49 -10.06 -1.98 -19.30
CA SER A 49 -9.31 -3.23 -19.12
C SER A 49 -10.17 -4.23 -18.35
N LYS A 50 -10.63 -5.31 -18.99
CA LYS A 50 -11.40 -6.38 -18.35
C LYS A 50 -10.72 -6.84 -17.06
N SER A 51 -11.39 -6.53 -15.96
CA SER A 51 -10.81 -6.33 -14.62
C SER A 51 -10.12 -7.55 -14.03
N ARG A 52 -9.15 -7.30 -13.14
CA ARG A 52 -8.36 -8.30 -12.41
C ARG A 52 -8.66 -8.11 -10.93
N TYR A 53 -8.87 -9.18 -10.16
CA TYR A 53 -9.25 -9.05 -8.75
C TYR A 53 -8.21 -9.67 -7.80
N GLY A 54 -7.97 -9.08 -6.64
CA GLY A 54 -7.13 -9.63 -5.55
C GLY A 54 -7.93 -9.73 -4.26
N SER A 55 -8.25 -10.95 -3.80
CA SER A 55 -8.72 -11.20 -2.43
C SER A 55 -7.53 -11.54 -1.55
N ASP A 56 -7.48 -10.92 -0.37
CA ASP A 56 -6.53 -11.27 0.69
C ASP A 56 -7.25 -11.93 1.87
N ILE A 57 -6.62 -12.92 2.48
CA ILE A 57 -7.18 -13.75 3.55
C ILE A 57 -6.23 -13.72 4.74
N ASP A 58 -6.64 -12.99 5.77
CA ASP A 58 -5.91 -12.86 7.02
C ASP A 58 -6.43 -13.87 8.05
N PRO A 59 -5.55 -14.74 8.60
CA PRO A 59 -5.95 -15.70 9.63
C PRO A 59 -6.39 -15.05 10.95
N TYR A 60 -6.09 -13.77 11.17
CA TYR A 60 -6.31 -13.11 12.44
C TYR A 60 -7.79 -12.96 12.81
N LEU A 61 -8.02 -12.92 14.13
CA LEU A 61 -9.36 -12.79 14.71
C LEU A 61 -9.93 -11.37 14.62
N ASN A 62 -9.09 -10.36 14.39
CA ASN A 62 -9.54 -8.99 14.19
C ASN A 62 -10.48 -8.89 12.98
N GLN A 63 -11.52 -8.04 13.07
CA GLN A 63 -12.43 -7.83 11.93
C GLN A 63 -11.76 -6.99 10.84
N ASP A 64 -10.88 -6.08 11.22
CA ASP A 64 -10.11 -5.19 10.35
C ASP A 64 -8.75 -4.89 10.99
N ALA A 65 -7.86 -4.27 10.21
CA ALA A 65 -6.55 -3.85 10.67
C ALA A 65 -6.56 -2.50 11.42
N GLY A 66 -7.70 -1.81 11.48
CA GLY A 66 -7.79 -0.44 11.99
C GLY A 66 -7.46 -0.30 13.48
N THR A 67 -7.69 -1.39 14.23
CA THR A 67 -7.42 -1.47 15.67
C THR A 67 -6.02 -1.94 16.02
N LEU A 68 -5.22 -2.37 15.03
CA LEU A 68 -3.88 -2.87 15.25
C LEU A 68 -2.89 -1.71 15.46
N GLY A 69 -1.94 -1.93 16.38
CA GLY A 69 -0.86 -0.97 16.60
C GLY A 69 0.14 -0.97 15.44
N PRO A 70 0.61 0.20 14.96
CA PRO A 70 1.57 0.26 13.85
C PRO A 70 2.90 -0.47 14.09
N LEU A 71 3.27 -0.69 15.36
CA LEU A 71 4.50 -1.39 15.75
C LEU A 71 4.36 -2.92 15.78
N GLU A 72 3.13 -3.45 15.78
CA GLU A 72 2.89 -4.89 15.83
C GLU A 72 2.68 -5.47 14.43
N HIS A 73 1.85 -4.80 13.63
CA HIS A 73 1.39 -5.29 12.33
C HIS A 73 1.75 -4.35 11.16
N GLY A 74 2.61 -3.36 11.40
CA GLY A 74 2.92 -2.34 10.39
C GLY A 74 1.77 -1.36 10.20
N GLU A 75 1.87 -0.54 9.16
CA GLU A 75 0.87 0.50 8.88
C GLU A 75 -0.50 -0.06 8.46
N CYS A 76 -1.59 0.57 8.91
CA CYS A 76 -2.93 0.26 8.42
C CYS A 76 -3.15 0.88 7.03
N PHE A 77 -3.43 0.06 6.02
CA PHE A 77 -3.75 0.52 4.66
C PHE A 77 -5.23 0.83 4.50
N VAL A 78 -5.55 2.01 3.95
CA VAL A 78 -6.92 2.49 3.77
C VAL A 78 -7.36 2.34 2.32
N LEU A 79 -8.48 1.67 2.12
CA LEU A 79 -9.10 1.44 0.82
C LEU A 79 -10.00 2.61 0.40
N LYS A 80 -10.38 2.62 -0.88
CA LYS A 80 -11.21 3.69 -1.47
C LYS A 80 -12.54 3.87 -0.73
N ASP A 81 -13.17 2.79 -0.30
CA ASP A 81 -14.47 2.78 0.39
C ASP A 81 -14.37 3.00 1.92
N GLY A 82 -13.17 3.32 2.41
CA GLY A 82 -12.91 3.51 3.84
C GLY A 82 -12.66 2.22 4.61
N GLY A 83 -12.50 1.08 3.91
CA GLY A 83 -12.02 -0.14 4.54
C GLY A 83 -10.61 0.00 5.09
N GLU A 84 -10.41 -0.43 6.33
CA GLU A 84 -9.10 -0.55 6.97
C GLU A 84 -8.59 -1.99 6.78
N SER A 85 -7.39 -2.13 6.23
CA SER A 85 -6.82 -3.41 5.80
C SER A 85 -5.32 -3.49 6.07
N ASP A 86 -4.77 -4.71 5.99
CA ASP A 86 -3.33 -4.94 6.05
C ASP A 86 -2.61 -4.34 4.82
N LEU A 87 -1.30 -4.12 4.96
CA LEU A 87 -0.38 -3.55 3.97
C LEU A 87 -0.37 -4.29 2.64
N ASP A 88 -0.70 -5.58 2.64
CA ASP A 88 -0.66 -6.39 1.43
C ASP A 88 -1.70 -5.98 0.41
N LEU A 89 -2.89 -5.55 0.83
CA LEU A 89 -3.85 -4.91 -0.07
C LEU A 89 -3.28 -3.65 -0.73
N GLY A 90 -2.47 -2.88 -0.01
CA GLY A 90 -1.75 -1.75 -0.59
C GLY A 90 -0.73 -2.17 -1.64
N ASN A 91 -0.07 -3.32 -1.45
CA ASN A 91 0.83 -3.86 -2.45
C ASN A 91 0.06 -4.26 -3.72
N TYR A 92 -1.10 -4.91 -3.62
CA TYR A 92 -1.95 -5.21 -4.78
C TYR A 92 -2.34 -3.95 -5.55
N GLU A 93 -2.86 -2.91 -4.87
CA GLU A 93 -3.26 -1.68 -5.56
C GLU A 93 -2.10 -0.97 -6.28
N ARG A 94 -0.91 -0.92 -5.66
CA ARG A 94 0.29 -0.27 -6.21
C ARG A 94 0.76 -0.89 -7.52
N TYR A 95 0.73 -2.21 -7.60
CA TYR A 95 1.20 -2.94 -8.78
C TYR A 95 0.13 -2.98 -9.85
N LEU A 96 -1.11 -3.30 -9.46
CA LEU A 96 -2.17 -3.56 -10.43
C LEU A 96 -2.79 -2.28 -10.99
N GLY A 97 -2.63 -1.16 -10.29
CA GLY A 97 -3.28 0.11 -10.64
C GLY A 97 -4.78 0.09 -10.40
N LEU A 98 -5.25 -0.72 -9.45
CA LEU A 98 -6.67 -0.93 -9.13
C LEU A 98 -7.05 -0.25 -7.82
N ASN A 99 -8.35 -0.17 -7.55
CA ASN A 99 -8.89 0.27 -6.27
C ASN A 99 -9.72 -0.87 -5.68
N LEU A 100 -9.22 -1.47 -4.61
CA LEU A 100 -9.88 -2.54 -3.88
C LEU A 100 -10.89 -1.95 -2.87
N THR A 101 -11.80 -2.80 -2.43
CA THR A 101 -12.84 -2.47 -1.43
C THR A 101 -12.65 -3.28 -0.16
N LYS A 102 -13.31 -2.89 0.93
CA LYS A 102 -13.25 -3.60 2.23
C LYS A 102 -13.64 -5.08 2.16
N GLU A 103 -14.42 -5.46 1.15
CA GLU A 103 -14.83 -6.85 0.92
C GLU A 103 -13.71 -7.73 0.34
N SER A 104 -12.66 -7.09 -0.19
CA SER A 104 -11.44 -7.74 -0.70
C SER A 104 -10.57 -8.32 0.38
N ASN A 105 -10.71 -7.82 1.61
CA ASN A 105 -10.05 -8.34 2.78
C ASN A 105 -10.99 -9.29 3.53
N ILE A 106 -10.60 -10.55 3.63
CA ILE A 106 -11.29 -11.59 4.39
C ILE A 106 -10.48 -11.85 5.65
N THR A 107 -11.10 -11.78 6.83
CA THR A 107 -10.46 -12.17 8.09
C THR A 107 -11.26 -13.27 8.79
N THR A 108 -10.61 -14.06 9.65
CA THR A 108 -11.33 -15.03 10.50
C THR A 108 -12.42 -14.34 11.33
N GLY A 109 -12.13 -13.15 11.84
CA GLY A 109 -13.09 -12.33 12.58
C GLY A 109 -14.36 -11.98 11.78
N LYS A 110 -14.21 -11.55 10.53
CA LYS A 110 -15.34 -11.25 9.62
C LYS A 110 -16.20 -12.48 9.35
N ILE A 111 -15.57 -13.61 9.05
CA ILE A 111 -16.27 -14.86 8.75
C ILE A 111 -17.03 -15.37 9.98
N TYR A 112 -16.39 -15.40 11.15
CA TYR A 112 -17.03 -15.86 12.38
C TYR A 112 -18.18 -14.95 12.79
N LYS A 113 -18.02 -13.63 12.67
CA LYS A 113 -19.12 -12.69 12.89
C LYS A 113 -20.31 -12.99 11.98
N ALA A 114 -20.07 -13.15 10.67
CA ALA A 114 -21.14 -13.45 9.71
C ALA A 114 -21.87 -14.76 10.03
N VAL A 115 -21.14 -15.82 10.40
CA VAL A 115 -21.73 -17.12 10.77
C VAL A 115 -22.53 -17.02 12.07
N LEU A 116 -22.00 -16.34 13.09
CA LEU A 116 -22.69 -16.15 14.37
C LEU A 116 -23.94 -15.27 14.25
N GLU A 117 -23.91 -14.24 13.42
CA GLU A 117 -25.09 -13.40 13.14
C GLU A 117 -26.19 -14.18 12.42
N ARG A 118 -25.83 -15.03 11.45
CA ARG A 118 -26.78 -15.93 10.76
C ARG A 118 -27.38 -16.97 11.70
N GLU A 119 -26.59 -17.49 12.63
CA GLU A 119 -27.06 -18.38 13.69
C GLU A 119 -28.12 -17.70 14.54
N ARG A 120 -27.83 -16.50 15.04
CA ARG A 120 -28.78 -15.72 15.86
C ARG A 120 -30.05 -15.34 15.12
N ARG A 121 -29.97 -15.11 13.80
CA ARG A 121 -31.14 -14.83 12.95
C ARG A 121 -32.01 -16.07 12.70
N GLY A 122 -31.49 -17.27 12.94
CA GLY A 122 -32.20 -18.54 12.75
C GLY A 122 -32.04 -19.15 11.36
N ASP A 123 -31.06 -18.69 10.56
CA ASP A 123 -30.85 -19.16 9.18
C ASP A 123 -30.51 -20.67 9.11
N TYR A 124 -29.94 -21.22 10.19
CA TYR A 124 -29.59 -22.64 10.29
C TYR A 124 -30.72 -23.53 10.85
N LEU A 125 -31.94 -22.99 11.02
CA LEU A 125 -33.14 -23.72 11.45
C LEU A 125 -32.95 -24.52 12.77
N GLY A 126 -32.16 -23.97 13.70
CA GLY A 126 -31.86 -24.59 14.99
C GLY A 126 -30.90 -25.80 14.92
N ARG A 127 -30.25 -26.05 13.77
CA ARG A 127 -29.20 -27.08 13.66
C ARG A 127 -27.89 -26.58 14.27
N THR A 128 -27.06 -27.52 14.72
CA THR A 128 -25.73 -27.22 15.27
C THR A 128 -24.82 -26.61 14.20
N VAL A 129 -24.30 -25.42 14.49
CA VAL A 129 -23.31 -24.74 13.65
C VAL A 129 -21.91 -25.24 13.99
N GLN A 130 -21.11 -25.52 12.96
CA GLN A 130 -19.77 -26.11 13.04
C GLN A 130 -18.85 -25.48 12.01
N VAL A 131 -17.53 -25.58 12.20
CA VAL A 131 -16.53 -25.08 11.23
C VAL A 131 -16.75 -25.71 9.85
N VAL A 132 -16.89 -27.03 9.79
CA VAL A 132 -17.32 -27.73 8.58
C VAL A 132 -18.78 -28.16 8.77
N PRO A 133 -19.71 -27.81 7.87
CA PRO A 133 -19.49 -27.08 6.62
C PRO A 133 -19.69 -25.55 6.74
N HIS A 134 -20.14 -25.00 7.87
CA HIS A 134 -20.71 -23.65 7.91
C HIS A 134 -19.69 -22.53 7.69
N VAL A 135 -18.54 -22.58 8.37
CA VAL A 135 -17.45 -21.60 8.18
C VAL A 135 -16.82 -21.79 6.80
N VAL A 136 -16.56 -23.04 6.40
CA VAL A 136 -15.99 -23.39 5.10
C VAL A 136 -16.86 -22.89 3.95
N ASN A 137 -18.17 -23.11 4.03
CA ASN A 137 -19.11 -22.61 3.04
C ASN A 137 -19.15 -21.08 3.02
N GLU A 138 -19.07 -20.42 4.17
CA GLU A 138 -19.03 -18.95 4.22
C GLU A 138 -17.80 -18.40 3.49
N ILE A 139 -16.62 -19.00 3.72
CA ILE A 139 -15.37 -18.63 3.02
C ILE A 139 -15.53 -18.79 1.51
N MET A 140 -16.00 -19.97 1.05
CA MET A 140 -16.20 -20.22 -0.38
C MET A 140 -17.21 -19.25 -1.01
N ASN A 141 -18.34 -19.02 -0.34
CA ASN A 141 -19.38 -18.11 -0.82
C ASN A 141 -18.89 -16.66 -0.86
N TRP A 142 -18.05 -16.25 0.10
CA TRP A 142 -17.43 -14.94 0.11
C TRP A 142 -16.52 -14.76 -1.11
N VAL A 143 -15.61 -15.71 -1.35
CA VAL A 143 -14.70 -15.69 -2.51
C VAL A 143 -15.47 -15.63 -3.83
N GLU A 144 -16.53 -16.42 -3.99
CA GLU A 144 -17.36 -16.39 -5.21
C GLU A 144 -18.10 -15.07 -5.42
N ARG A 145 -18.66 -14.52 -4.35
CA ARG A 145 -19.40 -13.25 -4.39
C ARG A 145 -18.46 -12.11 -4.76
N VAL A 146 -17.33 -12.05 -4.07
CA VAL A 146 -16.37 -10.96 -4.18
C VAL A 146 -15.61 -11.01 -5.50
N ALA A 147 -15.31 -12.20 -6.02
CA ALA A 147 -14.69 -12.36 -7.34
C ALA A 147 -15.50 -11.71 -8.48
N LYS A 148 -16.81 -11.54 -8.32
CA LYS A 148 -17.70 -10.94 -9.34
C LYS A 148 -17.80 -9.41 -9.22
N ILE A 149 -17.26 -8.81 -8.16
CA ILE A 149 -17.36 -7.37 -7.94
C ILE A 149 -16.30 -6.66 -8.81
N PRO A 150 -16.70 -5.68 -9.64
CA PRO A 150 -15.75 -4.88 -10.41
C PRO A 150 -14.90 -4.00 -9.49
N VAL A 151 -13.59 -3.96 -9.73
CA VAL A 151 -12.59 -3.16 -8.97
C VAL A 151 -11.88 -2.11 -9.82
N ASP A 152 -12.28 -2.00 -11.07
CA ASP A 152 -11.84 -1.01 -12.05
C ASP A 152 -13.00 -0.08 -12.44
N GLU A 153 -12.71 0.90 -13.28
CA GLU A 153 -13.68 1.90 -13.71
C GLU A 153 -14.66 1.36 -14.78
N SER A 154 -14.44 0.16 -15.32
CA SER A 154 -15.29 -0.44 -16.36
C SER A 154 -16.66 -0.88 -15.84
N GLY A 155 -16.74 -1.28 -14.56
CA GLY A 155 -17.96 -1.84 -13.98
C GLY A 155 -18.32 -3.24 -14.50
N GLU A 156 -17.43 -3.90 -15.24
CA GLU A 156 -17.63 -5.25 -15.77
C GLU A 156 -17.17 -6.34 -14.80
N GLU A 157 -17.82 -7.50 -14.84
CA GLU A 157 -17.40 -8.66 -14.04
C GLU A 157 -15.97 -9.10 -14.44
N PRO A 158 -15.06 -9.31 -13.47
CA PRO A 158 -13.72 -9.82 -13.76
C PRO A 158 -13.76 -11.21 -14.42
N ASP A 159 -12.83 -11.54 -15.32
CA ASP A 159 -12.72 -12.94 -15.80
C ASP A 159 -11.73 -13.78 -14.97
N VAL A 160 -10.76 -13.13 -14.33
CA VAL A 160 -9.74 -13.78 -13.48
C VAL A 160 -9.69 -13.11 -12.11
N CYS A 161 -9.91 -13.91 -11.08
CA CYS A 161 -9.76 -13.56 -9.69
C CYS A 161 -8.50 -14.23 -9.13
N ILE A 162 -7.59 -13.44 -8.59
CA ILE A 162 -6.50 -13.96 -7.79
C ILE A 162 -6.99 -13.98 -6.36
N VAL A 163 -7.14 -15.20 -5.84
CA VAL A 163 -7.39 -15.41 -4.42
C VAL A 163 -6.03 -15.67 -3.83
N SER A 164 -5.36 -14.61 -3.43
CA SER A 164 -4.13 -14.84 -2.71
C SER A 164 -4.51 -15.27 -1.29
N LEU A 165 -4.15 -16.51 -0.92
CA LEU A 165 -3.94 -16.81 0.49
C LEU A 165 -2.61 -16.19 0.88
N THR A 166 -2.60 -14.88 0.95
CA THR A 166 -1.50 -14.14 1.52
C THR A 166 -1.62 -14.30 3.03
N TRP A 167 -1.03 -15.37 3.52
CA TRP A 167 -0.72 -15.50 4.94
C TRP A 167 0.42 -14.53 5.29
N THR A 168 0.18 -13.25 5.12
CA THR A 168 1.27 -12.27 5.04
C THR A 168 1.76 -11.87 6.41
N GLN A 169 0.89 -11.96 7.39
CA GLN A 169 1.26 -11.98 8.77
C GLN A 169 0.56 -13.22 9.40
N GLY A 170 1.34 -14.09 10.04
CA GLY A 170 0.80 -15.11 10.96
C GLY A 170 0.37 -16.46 10.40
N GLY A 171 0.43 -16.74 9.09
CA GLY A 171 0.02 -18.06 8.59
C GLY A 171 1.07 -18.80 7.79
N THR A 172 1.35 -20.01 8.22
CA THR A 172 1.98 -21.04 7.42
C THR A 172 0.96 -22.14 7.18
N VAL A 173 0.96 -22.74 5.99
CA VAL A 173 0.14 -23.94 5.78
C VAL A 173 0.54 -24.99 6.80
N GLY A 174 -0.38 -25.32 7.71
CA GLY A 174 -0.13 -26.20 8.86
C GLY A 174 -0.46 -25.57 10.22
N ASP A 175 -0.66 -24.25 10.28
CA ASP A 175 -1.06 -23.56 11.51
C ASP A 175 -2.55 -23.73 11.80
N ILE A 176 -2.93 -23.66 13.09
CA ILE A 176 -4.32 -23.86 13.55
C ILE A 176 -5.27 -22.86 12.88
N GLU A 177 -4.85 -21.60 12.78
CA GLU A 177 -5.63 -20.51 12.18
C GLU A 177 -5.87 -20.76 10.67
N SER A 178 -4.98 -21.54 10.03
CA SER A 178 -5.04 -21.80 8.60
C SER A 178 -6.01 -22.91 8.19
N MET A 179 -6.34 -23.80 9.12
CA MET A 179 -7.08 -25.04 8.83
C MET A 179 -8.44 -24.80 8.15
N PRO A 180 -9.30 -23.86 8.60
CA PRO A 180 -10.61 -23.65 7.98
C PRO A 180 -10.50 -23.16 6.52
N PHE A 181 -9.51 -22.32 6.21
CA PHE A 181 -9.32 -21.79 4.86
C PHE A 181 -8.73 -22.82 3.91
N VAL A 182 -7.78 -23.63 4.37
CA VAL A 182 -7.19 -24.72 3.57
C VAL A 182 -8.26 -25.74 3.18
N GLU A 183 -9.12 -26.12 4.12
CA GLU A 183 -10.27 -27.01 3.85
C GLU A 183 -11.24 -26.35 2.85
N ALA A 184 -11.57 -25.07 3.06
CA ALA A 184 -12.47 -24.35 2.17
C ALA A 184 -11.96 -24.30 0.73
N LEU A 185 -10.67 -24.01 0.53
CA LEU A 185 -10.08 -23.91 -0.80
C LEU A 185 -9.87 -25.26 -1.47
N THR A 186 -9.67 -26.32 -0.67
CA THR A 186 -9.65 -27.70 -1.18
C THR A 186 -11.02 -28.06 -1.76
N GLN A 187 -12.11 -27.80 -1.03
CA GLN A 187 -13.46 -28.00 -1.54
C GLN A 187 -13.79 -27.06 -2.72
N PHE A 188 -13.30 -25.82 -2.66
CA PHE A 188 -13.49 -24.83 -3.71
C PHE A 188 -12.91 -25.27 -5.05
N ARG A 189 -11.69 -25.84 -5.05
CA ARG A 189 -11.05 -26.40 -6.26
C ARG A 189 -11.95 -27.42 -6.96
N HIS A 190 -12.64 -28.27 -6.19
CA HIS A 190 -13.59 -29.24 -6.75
C HIS A 190 -14.86 -28.58 -7.28
N LYS A 191 -15.35 -27.54 -6.59
CA LYS A 191 -16.57 -26.80 -6.97
C LYS A 191 -16.43 -26.05 -8.29
N VAL A 192 -15.30 -25.38 -8.52
CA VAL A 192 -15.09 -24.54 -9.73
C VAL A 192 -14.69 -25.33 -10.98
N GLY A 193 -14.24 -26.58 -10.81
CA GLY A 193 -13.89 -27.46 -11.91
C GLY A 193 -12.46 -27.27 -12.45
N ARG A 194 -12.04 -28.23 -13.29
CA ARG A 194 -10.69 -28.26 -13.88
C ARG A 194 -10.46 -27.09 -14.83
N GLY A 195 -9.26 -26.51 -14.78
CA GLY A 195 -8.85 -25.39 -15.64
C GLY A 195 -9.47 -24.05 -15.24
N ASN A 196 -10.15 -23.98 -14.09
CA ASN A 196 -10.62 -22.74 -13.48
C ASN A 196 -9.87 -22.41 -12.17
N PHE A 197 -8.93 -23.25 -11.74
CA PHE A 197 -8.20 -23.09 -10.49
C PHE A 197 -6.74 -23.54 -10.65
N ILE A 198 -5.79 -22.69 -10.30
CA ILE A 198 -4.37 -23.02 -10.22
C ILE A 198 -3.79 -22.60 -8.87
N ASN A 199 -2.85 -23.37 -8.34
CA ASN A 199 -2.23 -23.15 -7.04
C ASN A 199 -0.71 -22.99 -7.15
N ILE A 200 -0.20 -21.86 -6.67
CA ILE A 200 1.22 -21.52 -6.62
C ILE A 200 1.66 -21.55 -5.16
N HIS A 201 2.55 -22.47 -4.83
CA HIS A 201 3.09 -22.57 -3.48
C HIS A 201 4.44 -21.88 -3.37
N VAL A 202 4.50 -20.87 -2.50
CA VAL A 202 5.70 -20.10 -2.20
C VAL A 202 6.45 -20.75 -1.04
N SER A 203 7.67 -21.19 -1.32
CA SER A 203 8.57 -21.81 -0.35
C SER A 203 9.90 -21.05 -0.27
N TYR A 204 10.60 -21.16 0.86
CA TYR A 204 11.92 -20.57 1.04
C TYR A 204 13.00 -21.66 0.99
N VAL A 205 14.02 -21.42 0.16
CA VAL A 205 15.20 -22.30 0.01
C VAL A 205 16.39 -21.59 0.64
N PRO A 206 16.73 -21.88 1.91
CA PRO A 206 17.85 -21.24 2.59
C PRO A 206 19.19 -21.72 2.05
N ILE A 207 20.18 -20.83 2.11
CA ILE A 207 21.57 -21.13 1.79
C ILE A 207 22.35 -21.14 3.10
N ILE A 208 22.81 -22.32 3.50
CA ILE A 208 23.53 -22.50 4.77
C ILE A 208 24.94 -22.94 4.44
N HIS A 209 25.93 -22.15 4.85
CA HIS A 209 27.35 -22.38 4.54
C HIS A 209 27.64 -22.55 3.04
N GLY A 210 26.91 -21.82 2.19
CA GLY A 210 27.04 -21.86 0.73
C GLY A 210 26.31 -23.02 0.04
N GLU A 211 25.66 -23.91 0.80
CA GLU A 211 24.90 -25.04 0.28
C GLU A 211 23.38 -24.74 0.28
N GLU A 212 22.73 -24.99 -0.85
CA GLU A 212 21.29 -24.83 -1.04
C GLU A 212 20.52 -25.98 -0.37
N LYS A 213 19.69 -25.66 0.63
CA LYS A 213 18.95 -26.66 1.40
C LYS A 213 17.50 -26.77 0.93
N THR A 214 17.18 -27.86 0.25
CA THR A 214 15.84 -28.13 -0.30
C THR A 214 14.85 -28.78 0.67
N LYS A 215 15.31 -29.27 1.82
CA LYS A 215 14.47 -30.01 2.78
C LYS A 215 13.27 -29.20 3.31
N PRO A 216 13.40 -27.91 3.66
CA PRO A 216 12.26 -27.11 4.12
C PRO A 216 11.12 -27.08 3.09
N THR A 217 11.45 -26.90 1.81
CA THR A 217 10.48 -26.96 0.71
C THR A 217 9.80 -28.31 0.60
N GLN A 218 10.56 -29.40 0.69
CA GLN A 218 10.00 -30.76 0.65
C GLN A 218 8.99 -31.01 1.78
N HIS A 219 9.30 -30.55 2.99
CA HIS A 219 8.39 -30.66 4.13
C HIS A 219 7.14 -29.78 3.96
N ALA A 220 7.30 -28.54 3.48
CA ALA A 220 6.17 -27.65 3.22
C ALA A 220 5.19 -28.24 2.20
N ILE A 221 5.69 -28.77 1.09
CA ILE A 221 4.85 -29.43 0.07
C ILE A 221 4.17 -30.68 0.64
N LYS A 222 4.86 -31.46 1.47
CA LYS A 222 4.26 -32.62 2.12
C LYS A 222 3.10 -32.23 3.03
N THR A 223 3.29 -31.22 3.90
CA THR A 223 2.24 -30.73 4.81
C THR A 223 1.04 -30.21 4.04
N MET A 224 1.28 -29.41 3.00
CA MET A 224 0.24 -28.86 2.14
C MET A 224 -0.60 -29.96 1.46
N ARG A 225 0.07 -30.98 0.91
CA ARG A 225 -0.62 -32.14 0.30
C ARG A 225 -1.39 -32.96 1.32
N SER A 226 -0.85 -33.14 2.53
CA SER A 226 -1.56 -33.81 3.61
C SER A 226 -2.83 -33.07 4.04
N ALA A 227 -2.87 -31.75 3.84
CA ALA A 227 -4.05 -30.93 4.08
C ALA A 227 -5.03 -30.87 2.89
N GLY A 228 -4.75 -31.57 1.78
CA GLY A 228 -5.64 -31.67 0.62
C GLY A 228 -5.31 -30.73 -0.54
N LEU A 229 -4.40 -29.76 -0.35
CA LEU A 229 -3.98 -28.84 -1.42
C LEU A 229 -2.77 -29.40 -2.18
N ILE A 230 -2.90 -29.51 -3.50
CA ILE A 230 -1.81 -29.92 -4.39
C ILE A 230 -1.32 -28.69 -5.16
N PRO A 231 -0.03 -28.33 -5.07
CA PRO A 231 0.54 -27.21 -5.83
C PRO A 231 0.65 -27.57 -7.31
N ASP A 232 0.26 -26.63 -8.18
CA ASP A 232 0.47 -26.73 -9.62
C ASP A 232 1.79 -26.05 -10.04
N LEU A 233 2.25 -25.05 -9.27
CA LEU A 233 3.55 -24.40 -9.40
C LEU A 233 4.21 -24.25 -8.01
N ILE A 234 5.54 -24.29 -7.97
CA ILE A 234 6.34 -24.05 -6.76
C ILE A 234 7.27 -22.86 -6.99
N ALA A 235 7.03 -21.76 -6.28
CA ALA A 235 7.90 -20.59 -6.30
C ALA A 235 8.90 -20.68 -5.14
N CYS A 236 10.17 -20.88 -5.46
CA CYS A 236 11.27 -21.00 -4.51
C CYS A 236 11.94 -19.64 -4.31
N ARG A 237 11.67 -18.98 -3.18
CA ARG A 237 12.41 -17.78 -2.77
C ARG A 237 13.80 -18.14 -2.27
N CYS A 238 14.81 -17.41 -2.74
CA CYS A 238 16.22 -17.64 -2.44
C CYS A 238 17.03 -16.35 -2.53
N GLU A 239 18.21 -16.30 -1.91
CA GLU A 239 19.09 -15.12 -1.95
C GLU A 239 19.83 -14.99 -3.29
N ARG A 240 20.15 -16.11 -3.93
CA ARG A 240 20.83 -16.18 -5.24
C ARG A 240 20.14 -17.19 -6.15
N ALA A 241 20.43 -17.13 -7.45
CA ALA A 241 19.93 -18.11 -8.41
C ALA A 241 20.32 -19.54 -7.99
N LEU A 242 19.34 -20.45 -7.98
CA LEU A 242 19.55 -21.85 -7.60
C LEU A 242 20.27 -22.62 -8.71
N HIS A 243 21.08 -23.61 -8.31
CA HIS A 243 21.69 -24.52 -9.27
C HIS A 243 20.64 -25.43 -9.91
N HIS A 244 20.83 -25.80 -11.18
CA HIS A 244 19.92 -26.71 -11.89
C HIS A 244 19.72 -28.04 -11.12
N ALA A 245 20.78 -28.58 -10.53
CA ALA A 245 20.72 -29.79 -9.71
C ALA A 245 19.80 -29.65 -8.48
N THR A 246 19.71 -28.44 -7.91
CA THR A 246 18.81 -28.11 -6.79
C THR A 246 17.36 -28.08 -7.27
N VAL A 247 17.11 -27.46 -8.42
CA VAL A 247 15.78 -27.44 -9.07
C VAL A 247 15.31 -28.87 -9.39
N ASP A 248 16.16 -29.69 -10.03
CA ASP A 248 15.87 -31.10 -10.33
C ASP A 248 15.56 -31.92 -9.07
N LYS A 249 16.24 -31.60 -7.96
CA LYS A 249 16.00 -32.26 -6.68
C LYS A 249 14.66 -31.85 -6.08
N ILE A 250 14.27 -30.58 -6.17
CA ILE A 250 12.97 -30.09 -5.71
C ILE A 250 11.87 -30.73 -6.56
N ALA A 251 11.97 -30.67 -7.90
CA ALA A 251 11.02 -31.26 -8.82
C ALA A 251 10.76 -32.75 -8.53
N ARG A 252 11.83 -33.56 -8.47
CA ARG A 252 11.72 -35.00 -8.13
C ARG A 252 11.13 -35.26 -6.75
N SER A 253 11.57 -34.51 -5.73
CA SER A 253 11.14 -34.75 -4.35
C SER A 253 9.69 -34.31 -4.12
N CYS A 254 9.29 -33.22 -4.77
CA CYS A 254 7.94 -32.67 -4.70
C CYS A 254 7.00 -33.28 -5.74
N GLN A 255 7.48 -34.16 -6.63
CA GLN A 255 6.70 -34.79 -7.70
C GLN A 255 5.99 -33.75 -8.58
N VAL A 256 6.77 -32.81 -9.09
CA VAL A 256 6.34 -31.82 -10.11
C VAL A 256 7.40 -31.82 -11.23
N GLU A 257 7.04 -31.32 -12.39
CA GLU A 257 7.97 -31.13 -13.52
C GLU A 257 8.96 -29.99 -13.21
N ASN A 258 10.12 -30.02 -13.86
CA ASN A 258 11.18 -29.03 -13.64
C ASN A 258 10.69 -27.61 -13.95
N GLU A 259 9.88 -27.47 -15.00
CA GLU A 259 9.34 -26.19 -15.44
C GLU A 259 8.23 -25.65 -14.51
N GLN A 260 7.74 -26.48 -13.58
CA GLN A 260 6.81 -26.04 -12.53
C GLN A 260 7.53 -25.46 -11.31
N VAL A 261 8.88 -25.53 -11.27
CA VAL A 261 9.70 -24.97 -10.19
C VAL A 261 10.30 -23.64 -10.64
N ILE A 262 9.79 -22.55 -10.07
CA ILE A 262 10.18 -21.19 -10.39
C ILE A 262 11.13 -20.67 -9.32
N THR A 263 12.22 -20.02 -9.71
CA THR A 263 13.23 -19.47 -8.81
C THR A 263 13.03 -17.96 -8.64
N VAL A 264 12.70 -17.52 -7.43
CA VAL A 264 12.53 -16.09 -7.10
C VAL A 264 13.71 -15.64 -6.25
N ARG A 265 14.76 -15.14 -6.90
CA ARG A 265 15.94 -14.62 -6.21
C ARG A 265 15.68 -13.23 -5.62
N ASP A 266 16.45 -12.86 -4.61
CA ASP A 266 16.49 -11.47 -4.14
C ASP A 266 17.06 -10.57 -5.26
N ILE A 267 16.41 -9.42 -5.46
CA ILE A 267 16.75 -8.41 -6.47
C ILE A 267 16.76 -7.05 -5.78
N GLU A 268 17.57 -6.11 -6.28
CA GLU A 268 17.66 -4.74 -5.75
C GLU A 268 16.31 -4.03 -5.66
N SER A 269 15.44 -4.22 -6.66
CA SER A 269 14.10 -3.65 -6.68
C SER A 269 13.02 -4.73 -6.78
N ILE A 270 12.05 -4.66 -5.88
CA ILE A 270 10.88 -5.55 -5.89
C ILE A 270 10.07 -5.44 -7.19
N TYR A 271 10.18 -4.31 -7.91
CA TYR A 271 9.46 -4.06 -9.15
C TYR A 271 10.04 -4.80 -10.36
N GLN A 272 11.25 -5.39 -10.25
CA GLN A 272 11.92 -6.15 -11.33
C GLN A 272 11.51 -7.62 -11.39
N VAL A 273 11.00 -8.20 -10.31
CA VAL A 273 10.61 -9.61 -10.28
C VAL A 273 9.51 -9.98 -11.31
N PRO A 274 8.53 -9.13 -11.71
CA PRO A 274 7.62 -9.48 -12.80
C PRO A 274 8.39 -9.82 -14.09
N GLN A 275 9.50 -9.13 -14.37
CA GLN A 275 10.38 -9.44 -15.50
C GLN A 275 11.08 -10.79 -15.30
N LEU A 276 11.60 -11.06 -14.09
CA LEU A 276 12.20 -12.36 -13.75
C LEU A 276 11.22 -13.54 -13.93
N LEU A 277 9.95 -13.33 -13.61
CA LEU A 277 8.92 -14.36 -13.74
C LEU A 277 8.47 -14.55 -15.20
N GLU A 278 8.47 -13.48 -15.99
CA GLU A 278 8.26 -13.56 -17.45
C GLU A 278 9.38 -14.36 -18.11
N GLU A 279 10.65 -14.07 -17.77
CA GLU A 279 11.83 -14.80 -18.27
C GLU A 279 11.80 -16.30 -17.95
N GLN A 280 11.13 -16.69 -16.86
CA GLN A 280 10.96 -18.09 -16.45
C GLN A 280 9.70 -18.76 -17.00
N GLY A 281 8.96 -18.09 -17.89
CA GLY A 281 7.81 -18.68 -18.58
C GLY A 281 6.55 -18.84 -17.70
N LEU A 282 6.45 -18.13 -16.56
CA LEU A 282 5.25 -18.20 -15.70
C LEU A 282 3.96 -17.85 -16.49
N ARG A 283 4.08 -16.91 -17.43
CA ARG A 283 2.99 -16.46 -18.30
C ARG A 283 2.35 -17.62 -19.04
N ASP A 284 3.17 -18.42 -19.72
CA ASP A 284 2.72 -19.50 -20.59
C ASP A 284 2.13 -20.64 -19.73
N ARG A 285 2.69 -20.89 -18.55
CA ARG A 285 2.16 -21.84 -17.57
C ARG A 285 0.78 -21.46 -17.02
N LEU A 286 0.54 -20.18 -16.79
CA LEU A 286 -0.76 -19.70 -16.35
C LEU A 286 -1.79 -19.79 -17.47
N ALA A 287 -1.41 -19.50 -18.72
CA ALA A 287 -2.25 -19.69 -19.89
C ALA A 287 -2.70 -21.16 -20.05
N GLU A 288 -1.74 -22.10 -20.02
CA GLU A 288 -2.01 -23.54 -20.10
C GLU A 288 -2.89 -24.02 -18.93
N GLY A 289 -2.53 -23.65 -17.70
CA GLY A 289 -3.17 -24.16 -16.48
C GLY A 289 -4.61 -23.65 -16.28
N LEU A 290 -4.91 -22.44 -16.75
CA LEU A 290 -6.24 -21.82 -16.65
C LEU A 290 -7.03 -21.86 -17.96
N MET A 291 -6.50 -22.47 -19.01
CA MET A 291 -7.10 -22.54 -20.35
C MET A 291 -7.49 -21.13 -20.82
N LEU A 292 -6.56 -20.18 -20.70
CA LEU A 292 -6.83 -18.77 -21.05
C LEU A 292 -6.85 -18.55 -22.56
N ASP A 293 -6.30 -19.48 -23.34
CA ASP A 293 -6.33 -19.44 -24.81
C ASP A 293 -7.76 -19.49 -25.37
N GLU A 294 -8.72 -19.97 -24.57
CA GLU A 294 -10.15 -19.97 -24.92
C GLU A 294 -10.78 -18.57 -24.77
N LEU A 295 -10.10 -17.61 -24.13
CA LEU A 295 -10.59 -16.25 -23.91
C LEU A 295 -10.11 -15.32 -25.02
N THR A 296 -11.06 -14.75 -25.76
CA THR A 296 -10.76 -13.71 -26.75
C THR A 296 -10.72 -12.33 -26.07
N LEU A 297 -9.58 -11.66 -26.16
CA LEU A 297 -9.47 -10.26 -25.77
C LEU A 297 -9.66 -9.33 -26.98
N PRO A 298 -10.33 -8.19 -26.80
CA PRO A 298 -10.34 -7.15 -27.81
C PRO A 298 -8.92 -6.62 -28.07
N GLU A 299 -8.57 -6.38 -29.33
CA GLU A 299 -7.25 -5.91 -29.76
C GLU A 299 -6.79 -4.62 -29.05
N ALA A 300 -7.73 -3.71 -28.79
CA ALA A 300 -7.46 -2.47 -28.05
C ALA A 300 -6.93 -2.72 -26.63
N VAL A 301 -7.46 -3.75 -25.94
CA VAL A 301 -7.06 -4.10 -24.57
C VAL A 301 -5.68 -4.75 -24.57
N ALA A 302 -5.39 -5.60 -25.57
CA ALA A 302 -4.08 -6.22 -25.73
C ALA A 302 -3.00 -5.16 -26.01
N LYS A 303 -3.29 -4.18 -26.88
CA LYS A 303 -2.37 -3.08 -27.19
C LYS A 303 -2.06 -2.22 -25.96
N GLN A 304 -3.10 -1.82 -25.21
CA GLN A 304 -2.93 -1.08 -23.96
C GLN A 304 -2.07 -1.86 -22.95
N GLY A 305 -2.24 -3.19 -22.91
CA GLY A 305 -1.41 -4.06 -22.09
C GLY A 305 0.07 -3.96 -22.41
N SER A 306 0.42 -4.14 -23.68
CA SER A 306 1.79 -4.01 -24.18
C SER A 306 2.42 -2.65 -23.89
N GLU A 307 1.69 -1.57 -24.12
CA GLU A 307 2.16 -0.20 -23.84
C GLU A 307 2.47 -0.01 -22.35
N LEU A 308 1.59 -0.51 -21.47
CA LEU A 308 1.82 -0.51 -20.04
C LEU A 308 3.06 -1.34 -19.67
N TRP A 309 3.36 -2.44 -20.37
CA TRP A 309 4.60 -3.20 -20.14
C TRP A 309 5.83 -2.39 -20.47
N ALA A 310 5.80 -1.75 -21.63
CA ALA A 310 6.93 -0.99 -22.12
C ALA A 310 7.22 0.14 -21.14
N LEU A 311 6.17 0.80 -20.63
CA LEU A 311 6.28 1.79 -19.57
C LEU A 311 6.84 1.19 -18.28
N TRP A 312 6.31 0.06 -17.79
CA TRP A 312 6.80 -0.61 -16.59
C TRP A 312 8.29 -0.95 -16.70
N LYS A 313 8.69 -1.59 -17.81
CA LYS A 313 10.10 -1.94 -18.08
C LYS A 313 10.99 -0.71 -18.13
N LYS A 314 10.55 0.39 -18.74
CA LYS A 314 11.28 1.66 -18.80
C LYS A 314 11.43 2.31 -17.42
N THR A 315 10.38 2.29 -16.59
CA THR A 315 10.38 2.89 -15.26
C THR A 315 11.27 2.13 -14.29
N VAL A 316 11.21 0.80 -14.34
CA VAL A 316 11.90 -0.10 -13.39
C VAL A 316 13.32 -0.44 -13.82
N ALA A 317 13.70 -0.13 -15.06
CA ALA A 317 15.05 -0.38 -15.56
C ALA A 317 16.12 0.25 -14.65
N MET A 318 17.16 -0.52 -14.34
CA MET A 318 18.31 -0.03 -13.60
C MET A 318 19.03 1.05 -14.41
N LYS A 319 19.13 2.24 -13.83
CA LYS A 319 19.86 3.36 -14.42
C LYS A 319 21.12 3.59 -13.61
N PRO A 320 22.32 3.33 -14.15
CA PRO A 320 23.55 3.62 -13.44
C PRO A 320 23.76 5.14 -13.33
N GLY A 321 24.36 5.60 -12.24
CA GLY A 321 24.79 7.00 -12.09
C GLY A 321 23.69 8.01 -11.77
N LEU A 322 22.54 7.58 -11.21
CA LEU A 322 21.52 8.52 -10.73
C LEU A 322 22.06 9.37 -9.57
N GLU A 323 21.83 10.68 -9.63
CA GLU A 323 22.17 11.57 -8.51
C GLU A 323 21.30 11.22 -7.28
N PRO A 324 21.90 11.21 -6.08
CA PRO A 324 21.16 10.94 -4.86
C PRO A 324 20.26 12.12 -4.49
N VAL A 325 19.10 11.81 -3.90
CA VAL A 325 18.25 12.79 -3.20
C VAL A 325 18.11 12.35 -1.75
N ASP A 326 18.65 13.16 -0.84
CA ASP A 326 18.63 12.90 0.59
C ASP A 326 17.34 13.46 1.19
N ILE A 327 16.47 12.56 1.67
CA ILE A 327 15.18 12.93 2.27
C ILE A 327 15.21 12.50 3.74
N ALA A 328 14.91 13.42 4.65
CA ALA A 328 14.72 13.13 6.06
C ALA A 328 13.26 12.79 6.34
N LEU A 329 12.99 11.57 6.80
CA LEU A 329 11.69 11.18 7.34
C LEU A 329 11.74 11.28 8.85
N VAL A 330 11.02 12.26 9.40
CA VAL A 330 10.94 12.52 10.83
C VAL A 330 9.64 11.96 11.36
N GLY A 331 9.71 10.82 12.04
CA GLY A 331 8.52 10.05 12.45
C GLY A 331 8.60 9.56 13.90
N LYS A 332 7.48 9.00 14.38
CA LYS A 332 7.37 8.43 15.74
C LYS A 332 7.72 6.95 15.80
N TYR A 333 7.59 6.26 14.67
CA TYR A 333 7.72 4.80 14.57
C TYR A 333 8.94 4.39 13.72
N THR A 334 10.07 5.08 13.88
CA THR A 334 11.28 4.82 13.06
C THR A 334 11.99 3.50 13.39
N ALA A 335 11.68 2.89 14.53
CA ALA A 335 12.23 1.59 14.92
C ALA A 335 11.76 0.43 14.03
N LEU A 336 10.56 0.54 13.44
CA LEU A 336 10.01 -0.46 12.52
C LEU A 336 9.71 0.23 11.17
N PRO A 337 10.54 0.03 10.13
CA PRO A 337 10.33 0.64 8.81
C PRO A 337 8.96 0.32 8.20
N ASP A 338 8.38 -0.83 8.54
CA ASP A 338 7.07 -1.27 8.04
C ASP A 338 5.90 -0.39 8.52
N SER A 339 6.08 0.36 9.61
CA SER A 339 5.11 1.36 10.07
C SER A 339 4.94 2.56 9.13
N TYR A 340 5.85 2.71 8.14
CA TYR A 340 5.81 3.77 7.13
C TYR A 340 6.06 3.20 5.72
N LEU A 341 5.70 1.94 5.48
CA LEU A 341 5.98 1.27 4.21
C LEU A 341 5.32 1.99 3.03
N SER A 342 4.09 2.47 3.17
CA SER A 342 3.38 3.18 2.10
C SER A 342 4.07 4.49 1.74
N VAL A 343 4.55 5.22 2.75
CA VAL A 343 5.33 6.47 2.59
C VAL A 343 6.63 6.18 1.84
N LEU A 344 7.37 5.15 2.27
CA LEU A 344 8.60 4.72 1.60
C LEU A 344 8.34 4.37 0.13
N LYS A 345 7.29 3.60 -0.16
CA LYS A 345 6.95 3.23 -1.54
C LYS A 345 6.52 4.43 -2.38
N ALA A 346 5.79 5.38 -1.79
CA ALA A 346 5.43 6.60 -2.50
C ALA A 346 6.67 7.45 -2.86
N LEU A 347 7.64 7.57 -1.95
CA LEU A 347 8.93 8.23 -2.21
C LEU A 347 9.74 7.48 -3.28
N GLU A 348 9.79 6.15 -3.23
CA GLU A 348 10.47 5.32 -4.24
C GLU A 348 9.85 5.53 -5.64
N HIS A 349 8.51 5.52 -5.76
CA HIS A 349 7.83 5.75 -7.03
C HIS A 349 8.15 7.15 -7.60
N SER A 350 8.12 8.17 -6.75
CA SER A 350 8.45 9.54 -7.15
C SER A 350 9.92 9.71 -7.54
N ALA A 351 10.84 9.09 -6.80
CA ALA A 351 12.27 9.09 -7.13
C ALA A 351 12.56 8.38 -8.47
N MET A 352 11.88 7.26 -8.75
CA MET A 352 11.95 6.58 -10.05
C MET A 352 11.48 7.49 -11.20
N ARG A 353 10.40 8.25 -10.99
CA ARG A 353 9.89 9.22 -11.98
C ARG A 353 10.81 10.41 -12.20
N CYS A 354 11.45 10.91 -11.14
CA CYS A 354 12.42 12.01 -11.19
C CYS A 354 13.84 11.55 -11.63
N ASN A 355 14.05 10.26 -11.90
CA ASN A 355 15.38 9.69 -12.18
C ASN A 355 16.41 10.03 -11.10
N ARG A 356 16.04 9.89 -9.82
CA ARG A 356 16.94 10.11 -8.68
C ARG A 356 17.11 8.84 -7.86
N LYS A 357 18.26 8.70 -7.19
CA LYS A 357 18.47 7.65 -6.19
C LYS A 357 17.99 8.14 -4.83
N LEU A 358 16.88 7.58 -4.35
CA LEU A 358 16.37 7.91 -3.02
C LEU A 358 17.35 7.45 -1.93
N ASN A 359 17.78 8.38 -1.08
CA ASN A 359 18.48 8.09 0.16
C ASN A 359 17.63 8.59 1.34
N LEU A 360 16.98 7.66 2.03
CA LEU A 360 16.06 7.98 3.10
C LEU A 360 16.78 7.95 4.46
N VAL A 361 16.77 9.08 5.15
CA VAL A 361 17.33 9.21 6.49
C VAL A 361 16.20 9.19 7.51
N TRP A 362 16.19 8.15 8.34
CA TRP A 362 15.18 7.97 9.40
C TRP A 362 15.60 8.74 10.65
N ILE A 363 14.74 9.64 11.10
CA ILE A 363 14.97 10.46 12.30
C ILE A 363 13.80 10.24 13.26
N ASP A 364 14.10 9.73 14.46
CA ASP A 364 13.11 9.67 15.53
C ASP A 364 12.82 11.10 16.03
N ALA A 365 11.55 11.49 16.01
CA ALA A 365 11.10 12.79 16.45
C ALA A 365 11.43 13.07 17.94
N ASP A 366 11.50 12.03 18.80
CA ASP A 366 11.93 12.19 20.20
C ASP A 366 13.36 12.73 20.30
N HIS A 367 14.23 12.39 19.33
CA HIS A 367 15.62 12.86 19.35
C HIS A 367 15.77 14.36 19.06
N LEU A 368 14.71 15.03 18.60
CA LEU A 368 14.71 16.47 18.28
C LEU A 368 14.14 17.33 19.42
N GLU A 369 13.69 16.72 20.52
CA GLU A 369 13.14 17.41 21.68
C GLU A 369 14.23 17.90 22.65
N ASP A 370 13.93 18.94 23.44
CA ASP A 370 14.89 19.48 24.42
C ASP A 370 15.18 18.48 25.54
N ALA A 371 14.21 17.63 25.88
CA ALA A 371 14.41 16.53 26.82
C ALA A 371 15.53 15.56 26.35
N MET A 372 15.72 15.38 25.04
CA MET A 372 16.83 14.58 24.52
C MET A 372 18.16 15.34 24.62
N LEU A 373 18.17 16.66 24.45
CA LEU A 373 19.37 17.46 24.66
C LEU A 373 19.89 17.31 26.10
N GLU A 374 18.98 17.27 27.08
CA GLU A 374 19.31 17.09 28.50
C GLU A 374 19.74 15.66 28.85
N SER A 375 19.09 14.65 28.24
CA SER A 375 19.34 13.23 28.58
C SER A 375 20.47 12.58 27.75
N ASP A 376 20.56 12.88 26.45
CA ASP A 376 21.53 12.30 25.51
C ASP A 376 21.85 13.30 24.37
N SER A 377 22.61 14.34 24.73
CA SER A 377 23.08 15.40 23.81
C SER A 377 23.71 14.87 22.50
N PRO A 378 24.55 13.80 22.49
CA PRO A 378 25.07 13.23 21.25
C PRO A 378 23.99 12.78 20.27
N LYS A 379 22.92 12.11 20.75
CA LYS A 379 21.80 11.70 19.87
C LYS A 379 21.05 12.90 19.32
N TYR A 380 20.81 13.91 20.15
CA TYR A 380 20.15 15.15 19.73
C TYR A 380 20.92 15.84 18.60
N HIS A 381 22.22 16.08 18.78
CA HIS A 381 23.04 16.74 17.76
C HIS A 381 23.17 15.91 16.48
N LYS A 382 23.21 14.58 16.59
CA LYS A 382 23.21 13.70 15.41
C LYS A 382 21.92 13.82 14.62
N ALA A 383 20.76 13.77 15.28
CA ALA A 383 19.45 13.91 14.64
C ALA A 383 19.32 15.26 13.92
N TRP A 384 19.70 16.36 14.57
CA TRP A 384 19.72 17.68 13.95
C TRP A 384 20.71 17.78 12.79
N SER A 385 21.91 17.21 12.90
CA SER A 385 22.87 17.19 11.80
C SER A 385 22.37 16.41 10.57
N GLN A 386 21.60 15.34 10.80
CA GLN A 386 20.97 14.57 9.73
C GLN A 386 19.83 15.35 9.08
N LEU A 387 19.03 16.05 9.88
CA LEU A 387 17.94 16.89 9.40
C LEU A 387 18.46 18.06 8.55
N THR A 388 19.51 18.74 9.00
CA THR A 388 20.08 19.89 8.28
C THR A 388 20.83 19.54 7.01
N ALA A 389 21.30 18.29 6.89
CA ALA A 389 21.95 17.79 5.69
C ALA A 389 20.94 17.35 4.60
N ALA A 390 19.68 17.12 4.95
CA ALA A 390 18.68 16.62 4.01
C ALA A 390 18.21 17.71 3.04
N ALA A 391 17.95 17.31 1.79
CA ALA A 391 17.43 18.18 0.74
C ALA A 391 15.91 18.41 0.86
N GLY A 392 15.21 17.54 1.58
CA GLY A 392 13.78 17.67 1.87
C GLY A 392 13.40 16.94 3.15
N VAL A 393 12.35 17.43 3.82
CA VAL A 393 11.86 16.92 5.10
C VAL A 393 10.42 16.45 4.97
N LEU A 394 10.16 15.22 5.39
CA LEU A 394 8.83 14.62 5.41
C LEU A 394 8.42 14.29 6.85
N VAL A 395 7.24 14.75 7.25
CA VAL A 395 6.61 14.40 8.52
C VAL A 395 5.35 13.57 8.22
N PRO A 396 5.38 12.25 8.46
CA PRO A 396 4.26 11.37 8.17
C PRO A 396 3.15 11.46 9.24
N GLY A 397 2.08 10.71 9.03
CA GLY A 397 1.02 10.55 10.02
C GLY A 397 1.51 9.88 11.32
N GLY A 398 0.72 10.05 12.38
CA GLY A 398 0.95 9.41 13.68
C GLY A 398 -0.20 9.70 14.64
N PHE A 399 -0.14 9.09 15.82
CA PHE A 399 -1.15 9.26 16.86
C PHE A 399 -0.50 9.59 18.22
N GLY A 400 -1.29 10.19 19.11
CA GLY A 400 -0.92 10.44 20.49
C GLY A 400 0.08 11.58 20.70
N VAL A 401 0.38 11.86 21.96
CA VAL A 401 1.15 13.05 22.40
C VAL A 401 2.65 12.91 22.16
N ARG A 402 3.18 11.68 22.16
CA ARG A 402 4.63 11.41 22.06
C ARG A 402 5.25 12.10 20.85
N SER A 403 6.45 12.66 21.02
CA SER A 403 7.27 13.28 19.96
C SER A 403 6.67 14.49 19.24
N SER A 404 5.55 15.05 19.74
CA SER A 404 4.84 16.13 19.03
C SER A 404 5.68 17.42 18.95
N GLU A 405 6.42 17.75 20.00
CA GLU A 405 7.24 18.97 20.05
C GLU A 405 8.45 18.88 19.10
N GLY A 406 9.06 17.69 18.96
CA GLY A 406 10.13 17.46 17.98
C GLY A 406 9.65 17.65 16.54
N LEU A 407 8.43 17.21 16.24
CA LEU A 407 7.81 17.41 14.92
C LEU A 407 7.44 18.87 14.64
N ILE A 408 6.96 19.61 15.65
CA ILE A 408 6.68 21.05 15.54
C ILE A 408 7.98 21.82 15.23
N LYS A 409 9.08 21.52 15.93
CA LYS A 409 10.40 22.12 15.65
C LYS A 409 10.92 21.80 14.26
N THR A 410 10.64 20.58 13.77
CA THR A 410 11.00 20.16 12.42
C THR A 410 10.28 21.02 11.36
N ALA A 411 8.97 21.23 11.53
CA ALA A 411 8.19 22.09 10.64
C ALA A 411 8.67 23.54 10.67
N GLN A 412 8.98 24.07 11.87
CA GLN A 412 9.55 25.41 12.04
C GLN A 412 10.88 25.55 11.29
N TRP A 413 11.80 24.61 11.49
CA TRP A 413 13.11 24.65 10.86
C TRP A 413 13.00 24.64 9.34
N ALA A 414 12.17 23.76 8.78
CA ALA A 414 11.97 23.66 7.34
C ALA A 414 11.40 24.97 6.76
N ARG A 415 10.40 25.56 7.43
CA ARG A 415 9.79 26.85 7.05
C ARG A 415 10.81 27.98 7.03
N GLU A 416 11.61 28.11 8.09
CA GLU A 416 12.57 29.22 8.25
C GLU A 416 13.77 29.12 7.32
N HIS A 417 14.25 27.89 7.04
CA HIS A 417 15.42 27.64 6.19
C HIS A 417 15.06 27.42 4.72
N LYS A 418 13.77 27.52 4.36
CA LYS A 418 13.27 27.29 3.01
C LYS A 418 13.62 25.91 2.47
N VAL A 419 13.53 24.87 3.30
CA VAL A 419 13.79 23.49 2.90
C VAL A 419 12.47 22.82 2.52
N PRO A 420 12.35 22.17 1.35
CA PRO A 420 11.15 21.44 0.94
C PRO A 420 10.56 20.60 2.07
N PHE A 421 9.27 20.81 2.37
CA PHE A 421 8.55 20.17 3.46
C PHE A 421 7.26 19.54 2.96
N LEU A 422 7.02 18.29 3.38
CA LEU A 422 5.75 17.60 3.20
C LEU A 422 5.23 17.08 4.55
N GLY A 423 4.12 17.64 5.02
CA GLY A 423 3.41 17.20 6.22
C GLY A 423 2.16 16.39 5.86
N ILE A 424 2.02 15.19 6.40
CA ILE A 424 0.93 14.26 6.05
C ILE A 424 0.09 13.97 7.29
N CYS A 425 -1.22 14.20 7.18
CA CYS A 425 -2.18 14.00 8.25
C CYS A 425 -1.74 14.74 9.53
N LEU A 426 -1.17 14.04 10.52
CA LEU A 426 -0.57 14.66 11.69
C LEU A 426 0.50 15.71 11.33
N GLY A 427 1.31 15.48 10.29
CA GLY A 427 2.32 16.43 9.85
C GLY A 427 1.74 17.78 9.42
N MET A 428 0.56 17.79 8.77
CA MET A 428 -0.16 19.03 8.46
C MET A 428 -0.67 19.71 9.73
N GLN A 429 -1.27 18.94 10.66
CA GLN A 429 -1.77 19.46 11.92
C GLN A 429 -0.68 20.14 12.74
N LEU A 430 0.51 19.54 12.79
CA LEU A 430 1.64 20.10 13.53
C LEU A 430 2.26 21.32 12.84
N ALA A 431 2.24 21.38 11.50
CA ALA A 431 2.60 22.60 10.77
C ALA A 431 1.63 23.76 11.06
N VAL A 432 0.33 23.48 11.23
CA VAL A 432 -0.66 24.48 11.64
C VAL A 432 -0.42 24.94 13.09
N VAL A 433 -0.12 24.01 14.01
CA VAL A 433 0.25 24.35 15.39
C VAL A 433 1.51 25.22 15.43
N GLU A 434 2.52 24.87 14.64
CA GLU A 434 3.76 25.65 14.49
C GLU A 434 3.48 27.07 14.01
N ALA A 435 2.68 27.24 12.95
CA ALA A 435 2.30 28.54 12.42
C ALA A 435 1.52 29.37 13.45
N ALA A 436 0.61 28.75 14.20
CA ALA A 436 -0.12 29.44 15.27
C ALA A 436 0.81 29.95 16.38
N ARG A 437 1.81 29.14 16.78
CA ARG A 437 2.78 29.51 17.82
C ARG A 437 3.73 30.61 17.37
N ASN A 438 4.32 30.46 16.18
CA ASN A 438 5.42 31.30 15.73
C ASN A 438 4.98 32.50 14.88
N LEU A 439 3.95 32.35 14.04
CA LEU A 439 3.48 33.43 13.16
C LEU A 439 2.36 34.25 13.81
N CYS A 440 1.39 33.61 14.48
CA CYS A 440 0.29 34.31 15.15
C CYS A 440 0.62 34.71 16.60
N GLY A 441 1.68 34.15 17.20
CA GLY A 441 2.10 34.46 18.57
C GLY A 441 1.35 33.71 19.67
N TYR A 442 0.52 32.72 19.33
CA TYR A 442 -0.19 31.88 20.29
C TYR A 442 0.73 30.79 20.86
N LYS A 443 1.59 31.15 21.80
CA LYS A 443 2.61 30.24 22.36
C LYS A 443 2.04 28.92 22.91
N ASP A 444 0.81 28.95 23.44
CA ASP A 444 0.14 27.79 24.02
C ASP A 444 -0.78 27.06 23.02
N ALA A 445 -0.68 27.37 21.71
CA ALA A 445 -1.48 26.70 20.70
C ALA A 445 -1.16 25.20 20.64
N THR A 446 -2.19 24.36 20.66
CA THR A 446 -2.05 22.90 20.64
C THR A 446 -3.26 22.22 20.01
N SER A 447 -3.20 20.90 19.91
CA SER A 447 -4.30 20.03 19.49
C SER A 447 -5.11 19.56 20.69
N GLU A 448 -6.43 19.47 20.53
CA GLU A 448 -7.33 18.81 21.49
C GLU A 448 -6.94 17.34 21.74
N GLU A 449 -6.23 16.70 20.80
CA GLU A 449 -5.66 15.36 21.02
C GLU A 449 -4.61 15.34 22.13
N PHE A 450 -3.84 16.42 22.28
CA PHE A 450 -2.71 16.49 23.21
C PHE A 450 -3.10 17.09 24.54
N ASP A 451 -3.87 18.17 24.50
CA ASP A 451 -4.41 18.83 25.68
C ASP A 451 -5.80 19.39 25.39
N ALA A 452 -6.82 18.68 25.89
CA ALA A 452 -8.21 19.06 25.72
C ALA A 452 -8.59 20.33 26.50
N VAL A 453 -7.80 20.74 27.50
CA VAL A 453 -8.06 21.87 28.41
C VAL A 453 -7.34 23.15 27.97
N ALA A 454 -6.45 23.07 26.97
CA ALA A 454 -5.71 24.20 26.46
C ALA A 454 -6.62 25.34 25.97
N GLN A 455 -6.18 26.58 26.20
CA GLN A 455 -6.93 27.78 25.80
C GLN A 455 -7.01 27.93 24.27
N HIS A 456 -5.90 27.67 23.57
CA HIS A 456 -5.79 27.84 22.12
C HIS A 456 -5.75 26.48 21.42
N ARG A 457 -6.92 25.89 21.21
CA ARG A 457 -7.08 24.62 20.47
C ARG A 457 -7.23 24.94 18.98
N VAL A 458 -6.11 24.94 18.28
CA VAL A 458 -6.06 25.18 16.82
C VAL A 458 -6.41 23.93 16.02
N VAL A 459 -6.33 22.75 16.64
CA VAL A 459 -6.79 21.48 16.06
C VAL A 459 -7.80 20.88 17.03
N ILE A 460 -8.99 20.53 16.54
CA ILE A 460 -10.14 20.09 17.33
C ILE A 460 -10.75 18.80 16.79
N PHE A 461 -11.46 18.06 17.64
CA PHE A 461 -12.15 16.84 17.27
C PHE A 461 -13.45 17.15 16.53
N MET A 462 -13.51 16.82 15.24
CA MET A 462 -14.65 17.11 14.35
C MET A 462 -15.13 15.86 13.59
N PRO A 463 -15.86 14.94 14.27
CA PRO A 463 -16.31 13.69 13.67
C PRO A 463 -17.31 13.92 12.52
N GLU A 464 -17.35 13.00 11.55
CA GLU A 464 -18.35 13.01 10.46
C GLU A 464 -19.72 12.48 10.90
N SER A 465 -19.75 11.58 11.89
CA SER A 465 -20.99 10.96 12.43
C SER A 465 -21.27 11.40 13.87
N SER A 466 -22.48 11.12 14.37
CA SER A 466 -22.87 11.44 15.75
C SER A 466 -21.94 10.77 16.77
N LYS A 467 -21.70 11.43 17.91
CA LYS A 467 -20.88 10.90 19.02
C LYS A 467 -21.43 9.60 19.64
N GLU A 468 -22.65 9.20 19.28
CA GLU A 468 -23.36 8.03 19.82
C GLU A 468 -22.97 6.73 19.10
N VAL A 469 -22.42 6.79 17.89
CA VAL A 469 -21.93 5.62 17.16
C VAL A 469 -20.48 5.32 17.58
N MET A 470 -20.31 4.42 18.54
CA MET A 470 -19.01 3.90 18.96
C MET A 470 -18.26 3.30 17.75
N GLY A 471 -17.09 3.85 17.42
CA GLY A 471 -16.25 3.43 16.29
C GLY A 471 -16.45 4.20 14.98
N GLY A 472 -17.56 4.94 14.80
CA GLY A 472 -17.89 5.68 13.57
C GLY A 472 -17.38 7.12 13.51
N THR A 473 -16.42 7.51 14.36
CA THR A 473 -15.99 8.90 14.52
C THR A 473 -14.85 9.33 13.60
N MET A 474 -14.24 8.40 12.87
CA MET A 474 -13.11 8.68 11.97
C MET A 474 -13.59 9.10 10.58
N ARG A 475 -12.93 10.10 9.98
CA ARG A 475 -13.04 10.40 8.55
C ARG A 475 -12.19 9.39 7.79
N LEU A 476 -12.86 8.52 7.03
CA LEU A 476 -12.26 7.38 6.33
C LEU A 476 -12.58 7.38 4.84
N GLY A 477 -11.68 6.78 4.06
CA GLY A 477 -11.87 6.50 2.63
C GLY A 477 -11.52 7.67 1.72
N GLU A 478 -11.81 7.51 0.43
CA GLU A 478 -11.59 8.54 -0.59
C GLU A 478 -12.58 9.68 -0.39
N LYS A 479 -12.05 10.90 -0.31
CA LYS A 479 -12.85 12.13 -0.24
C LYS A 479 -12.33 13.13 -1.26
N LYS A 480 -13.23 13.99 -1.72
CA LYS A 480 -12.88 15.07 -2.64
C LYS A 480 -12.49 16.31 -1.86
N THR A 481 -11.34 16.87 -2.20
CA THR A 481 -10.89 18.18 -1.77
C THR A 481 -11.04 19.16 -2.91
N LEU A 482 -11.74 20.25 -2.67
CA LEU A 482 -11.93 21.34 -3.62
C LEU A 482 -10.80 22.37 -3.44
N PHE A 483 -10.08 22.68 -4.52
CA PHE A 483 -9.09 23.75 -4.50
C PHE A 483 -9.79 25.11 -4.42
N THR A 484 -9.30 26.00 -3.57
CA THR A 484 -9.87 27.35 -3.47
C THR A 484 -9.60 28.14 -4.75
N PRO A 485 -10.53 29.00 -5.25
CA PRO A 485 -10.29 29.76 -6.48
C PRO A 485 -9.02 30.63 -6.44
N ASP A 486 -8.65 31.12 -5.26
CA ASP A 486 -7.48 31.99 -5.04
C ASP A 486 -6.15 31.22 -4.91
N SER A 487 -6.17 29.88 -5.04
CA SER A 487 -4.99 29.01 -4.95
C SER A 487 -4.29 28.75 -6.29
N LYS A 488 -4.52 29.54 -7.34
CA LYS A 488 -3.87 29.33 -8.66
C LYS A 488 -2.33 29.42 -8.63
N TRP A 489 -1.76 30.03 -7.60
CA TRP A 489 -0.31 30.10 -7.39
C TRP A 489 0.25 28.82 -6.73
N SER A 490 -0.62 27.93 -6.24
CA SER A 490 -0.25 26.72 -5.52
C SER A 490 0.54 25.77 -6.42
N LYS A 491 1.71 25.36 -5.95
CA LYS A 491 2.54 24.36 -6.64
C LYS A 491 1.88 23.01 -6.57
N LEU A 492 1.20 22.70 -5.48
CA LEU A 492 0.41 21.48 -5.37
C LEU A 492 -0.67 21.45 -6.46
N ARG A 493 -1.46 22.51 -6.61
CA ARG A 493 -2.52 22.59 -7.64
C ARG A 493 -1.96 22.44 -9.05
N ALA A 494 -0.83 23.07 -9.34
CA ALA A 494 -0.18 22.96 -10.65
C ALA A 494 0.19 21.50 -10.99
N LEU A 495 0.63 20.70 -10.00
CA LEU A 495 0.90 19.26 -10.20
C LEU A 495 -0.35 18.44 -10.52
N TYR A 496 -1.53 18.88 -10.08
CA TYR A 496 -2.82 18.29 -10.47
C TYR A 496 -3.34 18.83 -11.82
N GLY A 497 -2.51 19.52 -12.61
CA GLY A 497 -2.89 20.05 -13.92
C GLY A 497 -3.99 21.12 -13.84
N ASP A 498 -3.93 21.96 -12.81
CA ASP A 498 -4.92 23.01 -12.51
C ASP A 498 -6.37 22.51 -12.30
N ALA A 499 -6.52 21.21 -11.98
CA ALA A 499 -7.82 20.64 -11.64
C ALA A 499 -8.51 21.41 -10.50
N GLU A 500 -9.84 21.43 -10.53
CA GLU A 500 -10.64 22.07 -9.47
C GLU A 500 -10.68 21.21 -8.20
N THR A 501 -10.39 19.91 -8.31
CA THR A 501 -10.53 18.96 -7.21
C THR A 501 -9.37 17.97 -7.19
N MET A 502 -8.90 17.60 -6.00
CA MET A 502 -8.11 16.39 -5.77
C MET A 502 -8.95 15.34 -5.03
N SER A 503 -8.64 14.06 -5.23
CA SER A 503 -9.32 12.95 -4.55
C SER A 503 -8.28 12.07 -3.91
N GLU A 504 -8.27 12.04 -2.58
CA GLU A 504 -7.28 11.32 -1.78
C GLU A 504 -7.96 10.60 -0.62
N ARG A 505 -7.25 9.66 0.00
CA ARG A 505 -7.79 8.84 1.08
C ARG A 505 -7.49 9.47 2.43
N HIS A 506 -8.45 9.41 3.35
CA HIS A 506 -8.31 9.96 4.69
C HIS A 506 -8.39 8.87 5.76
N ARG A 507 -7.68 9.11 6.88
CA ARG A 507 -7.77 8.33 8.11
C ARG A 507 -7.37 9.18 9.30
N HIS A 508 -8.31 9.99 9.79
CA HIS A 508 -8.06 10.88 10.93
C HIS A 508 -9.36 11.27 11.65
N ARG A 509 -9.19 11.95 12.79
CA ARG A 509 -10.28 12.34 13.71
C ARG A 509 -10.33 13.84 14.01
N TYR A 510 -9.21 14.51 13.80
CA TYR A 510 -8.98 15.87 14.25
C TYR A 510 -8.77 16.76 13.04
N GLU A 511 -9.36 17.96 13.07
CA GLU A 511 -9.38 18.92 11.98
C GLU A 511 -8.90 20.28 12.50
N VAL A 512 -8.47 21.16 11.60
CA VAL A 512 -8.15 22.55 11.96
C VAL A 512 -9.41 23.27 12.44
N ASN A 513 -9.30 23.96 13.56
CA ASN A 513 -10.39 24.73 14.14
C ASN A 513 -10.76 25.91 13.22
N PRO A 514 -12.01 26.00 12.73
CA PRO A 514 -12.42 27.06 11.82
C PRO A 514 -12.22 28.48 12.35
N ASP A 515 -12.26 28.67 13.66
CA ASP A 515 -12.14 29.97 14.31
C ASP A 515 -10.75 30.62 14.11
N TYR A 516 -9.71 29.82 13.85
CA TYR A 516 -8.33 30.29 13.69
C TYR A 516 -7.88 30.46 12.24
N ILE A 517 -8.72 30.06 11.27
CA ILE A 517 -8.36 30.03 9.84
C ILE A 517 -7.97 31.43 9.36
N ASP A 518 -8.82 32.43 9.60
CA ASP A 518 -8.62 33.78 9.10
C ASP A 518 -7.32 34.41 9.62
N GLU A 519 -6.91 34.04 10.83
CA GLU A 519 -5.67 34.53 11.44
C GLU A 519 -4.44 33.82 10.86
N LEU A 520 -4.52 32.51 10.67
CA LEU A 520 -3.45 31.71 10.05
C LEU A 520 -3.20 32.12 8.58
N GLU A 521 -4.26 32.39 7.81
CA GLU A 521 -4.14 32.87 6.44
C GLU A 521 -3.48 34.25 6.36
N LYS A 522 -3.85 35.17 7.27
CA LYS A 522 -3.22 36.49 7.38
C LYS A 522 -1.75 36.39 7.79
N ALA A 523 -1.41 35.41 8.62
CA ALA A 523 -0.05 35.17 9.07
C ALA A 523 0.85 34.52 8.00
N GLY A 524 0.27 34.02 6.91
CA GLY A 524 1.00 33.52 5.73
C GLY A 524 0.87 32.02 5.47
N LEU A 525 0.14 31.28 6.30
CA LEU A 525 -0.21 29.88 6.05
C LEU A 525 -1.54 29.80 5.30
N CYS A 526 -1.51 29.64 3.98
CA CYS A 526 -2.71 29.68 3.16
C CYS A 526 -3.37 28.29 3.06
N PHE A 527 -4.70 28.22 3.21
CA PHE A 527 -5.46 27.00 2.96
C PHE A 527 -5.86 26.92 1.49
N ILE A 528 -5.24 25.98 0.78
CA ILE A 528 -5.42 25.82 -0.68
C ILE A 528 -6.52 24.82 -1.03
N GLY A 529 -6.90 23.94 -0.09
CA GLY A 529 -7.92 22.90 -0.31
C GLY A 529 -8.91 22.80 0.85
N LYS A 530 -10.19 22.66 0.51
CA LYS A 530 -11.30 22.51 1.46
C LYS A 530 -12.14 21.27 1.16
N ASP A 531 -12.82 20.73 2.15
CA ASP A 531 -13.81 19.68 1.92
C ASP A 531 -15.02 20.20 1.13
N GLU A 532 -15.88 19.29 0.65
CA GLU A 532 -17.10 19.64 -0.09
C GLU A 532 -18.07 20.53 0.71
N THR A 533 -17.97 20.52 2.05
CA THR A 533 -18.79 21.39 2.92
C THR A 533 -18.19 22.78 3.13
N GLY A 534 -16.93 22.98 2.74
CA GLY A 534 -16.17 24.21 2.93
C GLY A 534 -15.76 24.49 4.38
N LYS A 535 -16.02 23.56 5.31
CA LYS A 535 -15.76 23.73 6.75
C LYS A 535 -14.40 23.20 7.16
N ARG A 536 -13.91 22.15 6.50
CA ARG A 536 -12.65 21.49 6.83
C ARG A 536 -11.57 21.93 5.86
N MET A 537 -10.41 22.22 6.41
CA MET A 537 -9.23 22.58 5.63
C MET A 537 -8.38 21.34 5.42
N GLU A 538 -8.14 20.97 4.18
CA GLU A 538 -7.53 19.69 3.81
C GLU A 538 -6.12 19.81 3.23
N ALA A 539 -5.74 21.01 2.77
CA ALA A 539 -4.39 21.27 2.29
C ALA A 539 -3.94 22.70 2.62
N VAL A 540 -2.68 22.83 3.03
CA VAL A 540 -2.00 24.10 3.34
C VAL A 540 -0.75 24.26 2.49
N GLU A 541 -0.46 25.50 2.09
CA GLU A 541 0.76 25.86 1.39
C GLU A 541 1.25 27.27 1.77
N ILE A 542 2.57 27.49 1.77
CA ILE A 542 3.18 28.80 1.97
C ILE A 542 3.67 29.36 0.62
N LYS A 543 3.17 30.55 0.25
CA LYS A 543 3.46 31.24 -1.04
C LYS A 543 4.95 31.43 -1.31
N ASP A 544 5.68 31.99 -0.35
CA ASP A 544 7.08 32.43 -0.53
C ASP A 544 8.12 31.33 -0.22
N HIS A 545 7.69 30.06 -0.21
CA HIS A 545 8.53 28.91 0.12
C HIS A 545 8.73 28.00 -1.11
N PRO A 546 9.92 27.39 -1.34
CA PRO A 546 10.17 26.52 -2.49
C PRO A 546 9.20 25.36 -2.60
N PHE A 547 8.90 24.67 -1.51
CA PHE A 547 7.80 23.72 -1.42
C PHE A 547 7.45 23.47 0.06
N PHE A 548 6.39 24.07 0.59
CA PHE A 548 5.93 23.78 1.95
C PHE A 548 4.47 23.39 1.86
N VAL A 549 4.21 22.09 1.86
CA VAL A 549 2.86 21.55 1.66
C VAL A 549 2.50 20.67 2.84
N GLY A 550 1.33 20.93 3.42
CA GLY A 550 0.69 20.04 4.37
C GLY A 550 -0.62 19.53 3.78
N VAL A 551 -0.88 18.23 3.85
CA VAL A 551 -2.14 17.61 3.44
C VAL A 551 -2.72 16.77 4.57
N GLN A 552 -4.03 16.87 4.76
CA GLN A 552 -4.76 16.12 5.78
C GLN A 552 -5.06 14.68 5.31
N ALA A 553 -5.02 14.46 3.99
CA ALA A 553 -5.13 13.14 3.38
C ALA A 553 -3.82 12.33 3.49
N HIS A 554 -3.91 11.06 3.10
CA HIS A 554 -2.81 10.11 2.97
C HIS A 554 -2.56 9.79 1.49
N PRO A 555 -1.85 10.67 0.75
CA PRO A 555 -1.56 10.47 -0.66
C PRO A 555 -0.64 9.27 -0.96
N GLU A 556 -0.01 8.69 0.06
CA GLU A 556 0.79 7.47 -0.06
C GLU A 556 -0.04 6.25 -0.50
N PHE A 557 -1.32 6.21 -0.15
CA PHE A 557 -2.19 5.08 -0.48
C PHE A 557 -2.58 5.05 -1.97
N THR A 558 -2.58 6.20 -2.64
CA THR A 558 -2.93 6.35 -4.06
C THR A 558 -1.72 6.26 -4.98
N SER A 559 -0.50 6.21 -4.43
CA SER A 559 0.74 6.16 -5.19
C SER A 559 0.96 4.81 -5.89
N ARG A 560 1.21 4.82 -7.21
CA ARG A 560 1.47 3.63 -8.03
C ARG A 560 2.82 3.74 -8.73
N VAL A 561 3.37 2.60 -9.17
CA VAL A 561 4.71 2.55 -9.79
C VAL A 561 4.81 3.39 -11.06
N VAL A 562 3.81 3.28 -11.94
CA VAL A 562 3.75 4.03 -13.22
C VAL A 562 3.06 5.39 -13.08
N SER A 563 2.42 5.65 -11.95
CA SER A 563 1.64 6.85 -11.66
C SER A 563 1.84 7.20 -10.18
N PRO A 564 2.99 7.78 -9.81
CA PRO A 564 3.27 8.16 -8.44
C PRO A 564 2.24 9.18 -7.95
N SER A 565 2.04 9.24 -6.65
CA SER A 565 1.23 10.30 -6.04
C SER A 565 1.82 11.67 -6.37
N LEU A 566 0.98 12.58 -6.86
CA LEU A 566 1.39 13.91 -7.30
C LEU A 566 1.94 14.75 -6.14
N THR A 567 1.39 14.62 -4.94
CA THR A 567 1.91 15.29 -3.74
C THR A 567 3.34 14.89 -3.43
N TYR A 568 3.61 13.57 -3.43
CA TYR A 568 4.96 13.03 -3.21
C TYR A 568 5.90 13.34 -4.37
N LEU A 569 5.39 13.30 -5.61
CA LEU A 569 6.17 13.64 -6.79
C LEU A 569 6.65 15.09 -6.73
N GLY A 570 5.76 16.02 -6.39
CA GLY A 570 6.09 17.42 -6.17
C GLY A 570 7.16 17.63 -5.10
N PHE A 571 7.02 16.94 -3.96
CA PHE A 571 7.97 17.02 -2.88
C PHE A 571 9.37 16.52 -3.28
N VAL A 572 9.46 15.35 -3.92
CA VAL A 572 10.74 14.79 -4.38
C VAL A 572 11.34 15.66 -5.48
N ALA A 573 10.52 16.16 -6.41
CA ALA A 573 10.97 17.02 -7.50
C ALA A 573 11.49 18.37 -6.96
N ALA A 574 10.83 18.96 -5.96
CA ALA A 574 11.30 20.17 -5.28
C ALA A 574 12.62 19.94 -4.56
N SER A 575 12.75 18.82 -3.84
CA SER A 575 13.99 18.42 -3.16
C SER A 575 15.14 18.14 -4.13
N SER A 576 14.81 17.78 -5.37
CA SER A 576 15.78 17.43 -6.43
C SER A 576 16.06 18.58 -7.41
N GLY A 577 15.41 19.73 -7.24
CA GLY A 577 15.53 20.88 -8.14
C GLY A 577 14.88 20.73 -9.52
N CYS A 578 14.00 19.74 -9.73
CA CYS A 578 13.36 19.46 -11.03
C CYS A 578 11.83 19.72 -11.04
N LEU A 579 11.30 20.44 -10.05
CA LEU A 579 9.86 20.72 -9.94
C LEU A 579 9.28 21.40 -11.19
N ASP A 580 9.99 22.37 -11.76
CA ASP A 580 9.52 23.11 -12.95
C ASP A 580 9.45 22.26 -14.21
N GLU A 581 10.26 21.20 -14.32
CA GLU A 581 10.21 20.25 -15.42
C GLU A 581 9.00 19.33 -15.27
N ILE A 582 8.82 18.78 -14.06
CA ILE A 582 7.71 17.87 -13.75
C ILE A 582 6.34 18.56 -13.83
N THR A 583 6.26 19.84 -13.47
CA THR A 583 4.98 20.57 -13.50
C THR A 583 4.55 20.95 -14.92
N LYS A 584 5.46 20.92 -15.90
CA LYS A 584 5.17 21.21 -17.32
C LYS A 584 4.75 19.98 -18.13
N GLU A 585 5.15 18.80 -17.69
CA GLU A 585 4.75 17.50 -18.24
C GLU A 585 3.32 17.15 -17.81
#